data_AF-A0ABD3R9L3-F1
#
_entry.id   AF-A0ABD3R9L3-F1
#
_cell.length_a   1.000
_cell.length_b   1.000
_cell.length_c   1.000
_cell.angle_alpha   90.00
_cell.angle_beta   90.00
_cell.angle_gamma   90.00
#
_symmetry.space_group_name_H-M   'P 1'
#
loop_
_entity.id
_entity.type
_entity.pdbx_description
1 polymer ?
#
loop_
_entity_poly.entity_id
_entity_poly.type
_entity_poly.pdbx_seq_one_letter_code
_entity_poly.pdbx_strand_id
1 'polypeptide(L)'
;MGSCISAPHNPPDEDEYYPYYLKSTMALSDEEEGSSWTVAAESSVEASKSSLSIFNEDILLSILSYVADVPFEIINTTAGEKKTIPVTISILASSAHDAVNTLSLNFPRSRYRTRTNPALAVPTTHSTLTHILPLVSKQFHKLTHNHDLYWKNALLRLARQEPSLWVEGMKRVIFDVECDEIRSEIAKRIQSQVGGRRGKRAKNNQLDYRSSESVFVSAIAASRRAIFESTANSKTTIADYEELLEHACTAIKFHQPNPHNATTSRMYQGLYRSIVLRHLRYQGPVFIMGSSVRLERPYGLHFFEPRYRVLISEVMASYPISARRGERISPIVPGIFPPPPVVCAEMKSSIVDLVKKNESLMTEYHQPTFIHAHREFGTNCLATIVQVQICSINPNGTADVLLKPIAYIWIEKIWERRGTGGLYEASGIRMGADFSKRYEYLCNMRAYGMGDGRGRQQQLPIP
;
A
#
# COMPACT_ATOMS: atom_id res chain seq x y z
N MET A 1 14.29 69.92 -10.65
CA MET A 1 13.48 70.53 -9.60
C MET A 1 12.07 69.96 -9.74
N GLY A 2 11.47 69.52 -8.63
CA GLY A 2 10.25 68.69 -8.54
C GLY A 2 8.96 69.34 -9.08
N SER A 3 7.76 68.78 -8.91
CA SER A 3 7.25 67.62 -8.19
C SER A 3 5.80 67.38 -8.66
N CYS A 4 5.22 66.24 -8.24
CA CYS A 4 3.80 65.96 -8.05
C CYS A 4 2.97 65.47 -9.26
N ILE A 5 2.85 64.14 -9.39
CA ILE A 5 1.64 63.49 -9.88
C ILE A 5 1.18 62.48 -8.82
N SER A 6 -0.09 62.62 -8.47
CA SER A 6 -0.88 61.93 -7.45
C SER A 6 -1.13 60.46 -7.79
N ALA A 7 -1.17 59.60 -6.78
CA ALA A 7 -1.75 58.27 -6.88
C ALA A 7 -2.67 58.01 -5.68
N PRO A 8 -3.88 57.48 -5.92
CA PRO A 8 -4.56 56.68 -4.92
C PRO A 8 -4.86 55.29 -5.49
N HIS A 9 -4.37 54.24 -4.83
CA HIS A 9 -5.01 52.94 -4.93
C HIS A 9 -4.80 52.19 -3.62
N ASN A 10 -5.90 52.08 -2.86
CA ASN A 10 -6.02 51.18 -1.72
C ASN A 10 -5.82 49.73 -2.21
N PRO A 11 -5.03 48.90 -1.51
CA PRO A 11 -5.08 47.46 -1.70
C PRO A 11 -6.39 46.91 -1.11
N PRO A 12 -6.97 45.85 -1.70
CA PRO A 12 -8.14 45.20 -1.15
C PRO A 12 -7.76 44.41 0.11
N ASP A 13 -8.72 44.31 1.02
CA ASP A 13 -8.68 43.56 2.26
C ASP A 13 -8.11 42.14 2.06
N GLU A 14 -6.98 41.87 2.72
CA GLU A 14 -6.48 40.52 2.93
C GLU A 14 -7.40 39.83 3.96
N ASP A 15 -8.42 39.15 3.48
CA ASP A 15 -9.08 38.10 4.27
C ASP A 15 -8.05 36.98 4.50
N GLU A 16 -7.47 37.00 5.70
CA GLU A 16 -6.56 36.00 6.28
C GLU A 16 -7.12 34.58 6.15
N TYR A 17 -6.75 33.87 5.08
CA TYR A 17 -6.85 32.41 5.02
C TYR A 17 -5.50 31.81 5.45
N TYR A 18 -5.26 31.75 6.76
CA TYR A 18 -4.13 31.01 7.31
C TYR A 18 -4.35 29.49 7.14
N PRO A 19 -3.45 28.76 6.46
CA PRO A 19 -3.39 27.32 6.60
C PRO A 19 -2.84 26.99 7.99
N TYR A 20 -3.67 26.34 8.81
CA TYR A 20 -3.27 25.83 10.13
C TYR A 20 -2.20 24.76 9.95
N TYR A 21 -0.94 25.13 10.18
CA TYR A 21 0.16 24.18 10.29
C TYR A 21 0.37 23.81 11.77
N LEU A 22 0.30 22.52 12.05
CA LEU A 22 0.55 21.93 13.37
C LEU A 22 1.99 22.20 13.81
N LYS A 23 2.19 23.13 14.75
CA LYS A 23 3.38 23.20 15.61
C LYS A 23 3.05 22.54 16.94
N SER A 24 3.63 21.38 17.20
CA SER A 24 3.46 20.62 18.44
C SER A 24 4.57 20.97 19.43
N THR A 25 4.24 21.57 20.57
CA THR A 25 5.12 21.72 21.74
C THR A 25 4.55 20.86 22.87
N MET A 26 5.30 19.85 23.30
CA MET A 26 4.90 18.92 24.38
C MET A 26 5.48 19.36 25.73
N ALA A 27 4.60 19.45 26.73
CA ALA A 27 4.93 19.34 28.15
C ALA A 27 4.18 18.11 28.68
N LEU A 28 4.91 17.19 29.31
CA LEU A 28 4.41 15.94 29.90
C LEU A 28 4.33 16.11 31.41
N SER A 29 3.19 15.73 31.98
CA SER A 29 3.03 15.44 33.41
C SER A 29 2.31 14.10 33.52
N ASP A 30 2.97 13.18 34.21
CA ASP A 30 2.53 11.82 34.51
C ASP A 30 1.62 11.84 35.76
N GLU A 31 0.49 11.15 35.71
CA GLU A 31 -0.16 10.58 36.90
C GLU A 31 -0.76 9.20 36.57
N GLU A 32 -0.70 8.35 37.59
CA GLU A 32 -0.93 6.92 37.66
C GLU A 32 -2.41 6.50 37.57
N GLU A 33 -2.66 5.23 37.26
CA GLU A 33 -3.22 4.23 38.20
C GLU A 33 -3.89 3.05 37.47
N GLY A 34 -3.70 1.87 38.04
CA GLY A 34 -4.09 0.59 37.46
C GLY A 34 -5.54 0.18 37.70
N SER A 35 -6.03 -0.76 36.91
CA SER A 35 -7.17 -1.57 37.29
C SER A 35 -7.17 -2.94 36.62
N SER A 36 -7.28 -3.96 37.45
CA SER A 36 -7.34 -5.38 37.14
C SER A 36 -8.80 -5.81 36.94
N TRP A 37 -9.09 -6.54 35.84
CA TRP A 37 -10.35 -7.27 35.69
C TRP A 37 -10.10 -8.64 35.07
N THR A 38 -10.51 -9.67 35.81
CA THR A 38 -10.63 -11.08 35.42
C THR A 38 -12.09 -11.39 35.09
N VAL A 39 -12.42 -11.91 33.90
CA VAL A 39 -13.67 -12.70 33.71
C VAL A 39 -13.54 -13.77 32.60
N ALA A 40 -13.85 -15.00 33.04
CA ALA A 40 -14.50 -16.16 32.44
C ALA A 40 -14.17 -16.70 31.03
N ALA A 41 -13.91 -18.01 31.04
CA ALA A 41 -13.86 -18.91 29.91
C ALA A 41 -15.28 -19.31 29.43
N GLU A 42 -15.46 -19.40 28.12
CA GLU A 42 -16.60 -20.06 27.48
C GLU A 42 -16.15 -21.28 26.67
N SER A 43 -16.98 -22.31 26.76
CA SER A 43 -16.73 -23.70 26.41
C SER A 43 -17.25 -24.11 25.04
N SER A 44 -16.53 -25.06 24.45
CA SER A 44 -16.95 -26.17 23.58
C SER A 44 -17.90 -25.89 22.39
N VAL A 45 -17.34 -26.01 21.18
CA VAL A 45 -18.06 -26.48 19.99
C VAL A 45 -17.28 -27.64 19.39
N GLU A 46 -17.75 -28.87 19.60
CA GLU A 46 -17.25 -30.08 18.94
C GLU A 46 -18.21 -30.54 17.83
N ALA A 47 -17.59 -31.19 16.84
CA ALA A 47 -18.15 -32.17 15.91
C ALA A 47 -18.77 -31.66 14.59
N SER A 48 -17.88 -31.31 13.66
CA SER A 48 -18.00 -31.76 12.27
C SER A 48 -16.66 -32.32 11.80
N LYS A 49 -16.42 -33.62 12.05
CA LYS A 49 -15.25 -34.35 11.51
C LYS A 49 -15.41 -34.48 10.00
N SER A 50 -14.85 -33.50 9.28
CA SER A 50 -14.79 -33.50 7.82
C SER A 50 -13.70 -34.45 7.33
N SER A 51 -13.88 -34.99 6.13
CA SER A 51 -13.04 -35.96 5.41
C SER A 51 -11.58 -35.54 5.15
N LEU A 52 -11.09 -34.50 5.81
CA LEU A 52 -9.73 -33.97 5.73
C LEU A 52 -8.85 -34.35 6.92
N SER A 53 -9.39 -35.02 7.96
CA SER A 53 -8.56 -35.58 9.05
C SER A 53 -7.52 -36.61 8.58
N ILE A 54 -7.57 -37.00 7.31
CA ILE A 54 -6.58 -37.88 6.66
C ILE A 54 -5.28 -37.12 6.36
N PHE A 55 -5.35 -35.82 6.11
CA PHE A 55 -4.14 -35.01 5.97
C PHE A 55 -3.76 -34.47 7.34
N ASN A 56 -2.56 -34.84 7.81
CA ASN A 56 -1.97 -34.23 8.98
C ASN A 56 -2.01 -32.70 8.79
N GLU A 57 -2.54 -31.95 9.77
CA GLU A 57 -2.65 -30.48 9.67
C GLU A 57 -1.31 -29.87 9.31
N ASP A 58 -0.21 -30.44 9.80
CA ASP A 58 1.16 -30.05 9.49
C ASP A 58 1.50 -30.22 8.01
N ILE A 59 1.01 -31.26 7.33
CA ILE A 59 1.26 -31.49 5.90
C ILE A 59 0.45 -30.51 5.07
N LEU A 60 -0.81 -30.25 5.44
CA LEU A 60 -1.63 -29.23 4.81
C LEU A 60 -1.04 -27.83 4.99
N LEU A 61 -0.58 -27.51 6.20
CA LEU A 61 0.12 -26.26 6.50
C LEU A 61 1.46 -26.15 5.76
N SER A 62 2.19 -27.26 5.57
CA SER A 62 3.44 -27.31 4.80
C SER A 62 3.20 -27.18 3.29
N ILE A 63 2.15 -27.79 2.77
CA ILE A 63 1.77 -27.62 1.35
C ILE A 63 1.25 -26.19 1.14
N LEU A 64 0.45 -25.66 2.06
CA LEU A 64 0.01 -24.26 2.01
C LEU A 64 1.16 -23.28 2.24
N SER A 65 2.20 -23.64 3.00
CA SER A 65 3.41 -22.82 3.10
C SER A 65 4.13 -22.78 1.78
N TYR A 66 4.35 -23.93 1.18
CA TYR A 66 5.01 -24.05 -0.11
C TYR A 66 4.24 -23.34 -1.24
N VAL A 67 2.90 -23.42 -1.25
CA VAL A 67 2.06 -22.82 -2.29
C VAL A 67 1.88 -21.30 -2.08
N ALA A 68 1.90 -20.80 -0.84
CA ALA A 68 1.82 -19.36 -0.58
C ALA A 68 3.13 -18.61 -0.84
N ASP A 69 4.27 -19.31 -0.88
CA ASP A 69 5.54 -18.77 -1.36
C ASP A 69 5.56 -18.60 -2.89
N VAL A 70 4.54 -19.13 -3.59
CA VAL A 70 4.32 -18.87 -5.02
C VAL A 70 3.41 -17.65 -5.15
N PRO A 71 3.81 -16.59 -5.87
CA PRO A 71 2.95 -15.44 -6.10
C PRO A 71 1.68 -15.89 -6.83
N PHE A 72 0.53 -15.79 -6.17
CA PHE A 72 -0.75 -15.99 -6.84
C PHE A 72 -0.98 -14.81 -7.78
N GLU A 73 -0.87 -15.05 -9.09
CA GLU A 73 -1.38 -14.10 -10.07
C GLU A 73 -2.91 -13.99 -9.88
N ILE A 74 -3.36 -12.91 -9.26
CA ILE A 74 -4.78 -12.54 -9.29
C ILE A 74 -5.09 -12.11 -10.72
N ILE A 75 -5.56 -13.06 -11.53
CA ILE A 75 -6.07 -12.77 -12.87
C ILE A 75 -7.38 -12.00 -12.68
N ASN A 76 -7.30 -10.67 -12.74
CA ASN A 76 -8.47 -9.83 -12.95
C ASN A 76 -9.00 -10.15 -14.35
N THR A 77 -9.99 -11.05 -14.42
CA THR A 77 -10.74 -11.30 -15.64
C THR A 77 -11.61 -10.08 -15.91
N THR A 78 -11.05 -9.08 -16.58
CA THR A 78 -11.86 -8.05 -17.23
C THR A 78 -12.67 -8.75 -18.32
N ALA A 79 -13.99 -8.76 -18.16
CA ALA A 79 -14.90 -9.36 -19.11
C ALA A 79 -14.74 -8.67 -20.47
N GLY A 80 -14.08 -9.32 -21.43
CA GLY A 80 -13.98 -8.76 -22.78
C GLY A 80 -13.06 -9.48 -23.77
N GLU A 81 -11.92 -10.04 -23.34
CA GLU A 81 -10.97 -10.66 -24.29
C GLU A 81 -10.65 -12.11 -23.94
N LYS A 82 -11.18 -13.04 -24.74
CA LYS A 82 -10.74 -14.44 -24.75
C LYS A 82 -9.39 -14.54 -25.48
N LYS A 83 -8.30 -14.18 -24.81
CA LYS A 83 -6.95 -14.61 -25.22
C LYS A 83 -6.49 -15.75 -24.31
N THR A 84 -6.37 -16.95 -24.87
CA THR A 84 -5.64 -18.06 -24.27
C THR A 84 -4.16 -17.70 -24.19
N ILE A 85 -3.71 -17.28 -23.01
CA ILE A 85 -2.29 -17.10 -22.71
C ILE A 85 -1.76 -18.44 -22.16
N PRO A 86 -0.70 -19.03 -22.72
CA PRO A 86 -0.04 -20.19 -22.12
C PRO A 86 0.59 -19.77 -20.80
N VAL A 87 0.16 -20.40 -19.70
CA VAL A 87 0.78 -20.23 -18.38
C VAL A 87 2.10 -20.99 -18.37
N THR A 88 3.20 -20.28 -18.56
CA THR A 88 4.55 -20.82 -18.34
C THR A 88 4.93 -20.54 -16.88
N ILE A 89 4.88 -21.56 -16.03
CA ILE A 89 5.36 -21.49 -14.65
C ILE A 89 6.88 -21.61 -14.67
N SER A 90 7.59 -20.49 -14.58
CA SER A 90 9.04 -20.48 -14.40
C SER A 90 9.37 -20.60 -12.91
N ILE A 91 9.70 -21.81 -12.46
CA ILE A 91 10.21 -22.05 -11.10
C ILE A 91 11.69 -21.66 -11.09
N LEU A 92 12.02 -20.50 -10.53
CA LEU A 92 13.42 -20.14 -10.22
C LEU A 92 13.79 -20.76 -8.88
N ALA A 93 14.43 -21.94 -8.93
CA ALA A 93 15.14 -22.50 -7.79
C ALA A 93 16.55 -21.87 -7.73
N SER A 94 16.83 -21.11 -6.67
CA SER A 94 18.18 -20.65 -6.35
C SER A 94 19.00 -21.80 -5.79
N SER A 95 19.90 -22.34 -6.60
CA SER A 95 21.09 -23.05 -6.13
C SER A 95 22.27 -22.53 -6.93
N ALA A 96 23.14 -21.77 -6.25
CA ALA A 96 24.42 -21.37 -6.78
C ALA A 96 25.43 -22.49 -6.48
N HIS A 97 25.99 -23.09 -7.54
CA HIS A 97 27.43 -23.37 -7.65
C HIS A 97 27.79 -23.75 -9.10
N ASP A 98 28.78 -23.00 -9.60
CA ASP A 98 29.82 -23.31 -10.59
C ASP A 98 29.52 -23.50 -12.09
N ALA A 99 30.23 -22.64 -12.84
CA ALA A 99 30.86 -22.83 -14.14
C ALA A 99 30.00 -23.24 -15.35
N VAL A 100 29.74 -22.28 -16.24
CA VAL A 100 29.36 -22.55 -17.63
C VAL A 100 30.53 -22.25 -18.54
N ASN A 101 31.31 -23.30 -18.82
CA ASN A 101 31.97 -23.45 -20.11
C ASN A 101 30.91 -23.88 -21.13
N THR A 102 30.86 -23.15 -22.24
CA THR A 102 30.09 -23.46 -23.44
C THR A 102 30.50 -24.81 -24.04
N LEU A 103 29.60 -25.80 -24.00
CA LEU A 103 29.62 -26.94 -24.91
C LEU A 103 28.20 -27.21 -25.44
N SER A 104 28.04 -26.96 -26.74
CA SER A 104 26.86 -27.36 -27.51
C SER A 104 26.89 -28.89 -27.67
N LEU A 105 25.86 -29.58 -27.16
CA LEU A 105 25.64 -31.00 -27.45
C LEU A 105 24.40 -31.14 -28.34
N ASN A 106 24.68 -31.36 -29.63
CA ASN A 106 23.73 -31.87 -30.61
C ASN A 106 23.40 -33.34 -30.27
N PHE A 107 22.13 -33.65 -30.01
CA PHE A 107 21.66 -35.03 -29.91
C PHE A 107 21.31 -35.58 -31.30
N PRO A 108 21.86 -36.75 -31.71
CA PRO A 108 21.43 -37.42 -32.93
C PRO A 108 20.12 -38.18 -32.70
N ARG A 109 19.14 -37.99 -33.58
CA ARG A 109 17.93 -38.80 -33.67
C ARG A 109 18.30 -40.22 -34.11
N SER A 110 18.43 -41.13 -33.16
CA SER A 110 18.59 -42.56 -33.41
C SER A 110 17.22 -43.24 -33.54
N ARG A 111 16.90 -43.72 -34.74
CA ARG A 111 15.77 -44.61 -35.03
C ARG A 111 16.23 -46.06 -34.83
N TYR A 112 15.97 -46.65 -33.67
CA TYR A 112 15.91 -48.11 -33.55
C TYR A 112 14.51 -48.52 -33.12
N ARG A 113 13.83 -49.25 -34.02
CA ARG A 113 12.50 -49.81 -33.84
C ARG A 113 12.70 -51.27 -33.42
N THR A 114 12.87 -51.53 -32.13
CA THR A 114 12.83 -52.88 -31.58
C THR A 114 11.37 -53.29 -31.36
N ARG A 115 11.00 -54.40 -31.98
CA ARG A 115 9.67 -55.02 -31.93
C ARG A 115 9.66 -55.95 -30.72
N THR A 116 9.04 -55.54 -29.61
CA THR A 116 8.84 -56.38 -28.43
C THR A 116 7.42 -56.95 -28.39
N ASN A 117 7.33 -58.20 -27.92
CA ASN A 117 6.13 -59.04 -27.84
C ASN A 117 5.01 -58.43 -26.96
N PRO A 118 3.73 -58.51 -27.37
CA PRO A 118 2.60 -58.10 -26.55
C PRO A 118 2.01 -59.31 -25.80
N ALA A 119 2.61 -59.71 -24.69
CA ALA A 119 1.96 -60.63 -23.76
C ALA A 119 2.45 -60.35 -22.34
N LEU A 120 1.51 -59.99 -21.46
CA LEU A 120 1.69 -59.63 -20.03
C LEU A 120 2.32 -58.25 -19.75
N ALA A 121 1.67 -57.18 -20.20
CA ALA A 121 1.82 -55.87 -19.57
C ALA A 121 0.80 -55.74 -18.44
N VAL A 122 1.24 -55.87 -17.19
CA VAL A 122 0.48 -55.45 -16.02
C VAL A 122 0.18 -53.96 -16.19
N PRO A 123 -1.09 -53.51 -16.11
CA PRO A 123 -1.41 -52.09 -16.24
C PRO A 123 -0.82 -51.36 -15.05
N THR A 124 0.35 -50.75 -15.23
CA THR A 124 0.87 -49.79 -14.28
C THR A 124 0.06 -48.50 -14.43
N THR A 125 -1.04 -48.44 -13.68
CA THR A 125 -1.87 -47.25 -13.50
C THR A 125 -1.11 -46.20 -12.69
N HIS A 126 -0.03 -45.68 -13.23
CA HIS A 126 0.60 -44.48 -12.69
C HIS A 126 -0.20 -43.29 -13.18
N SER A 127 -1.05 -42.75 -12.30
CA SER A 127 -1.59 -41.41 -12.48
C SER A 127 -0.40 -40.47 -12.59
N THR A 128 -0.14 -39.96 -13.79
CA THR A 128 0.94 -39.01 -14.01
C THR A 128 0.68 -37.77 -13.16
N LEU A 129 1.74 -37.17 -12.62
CA LEU A 129 1.68 -35.95 -11.79
C LEU A 129 0.75 -34.86 -12.38
N THR A 130 0.66 -34.82 -13.71
CA THR A 130 -0.22 -33.95 -14.51
C THR A 130 -1.73 -34.15 -14.27
N HIS A 131 -2.20 -35.33 -13.85
CA HIS A 131 -3.61 -35.56 -13.51
C HIS A 131 -3.94 -35.25 -12.05
N ILE A 132 -2.94 -35.36 -11.16
CA ILE A 132 -3.10 -35.10 -9.73
C ILE A 132 -3.10 -33.59 -9.44
N LEU A 133 -2.23 -32.83 -10.10
CA LEU A 133 -2.07 -31.39 -9.86
C LEU A 133 -3.37 -30.57 -10.06
N PRO A 134 -4.18 -30.78 -11.13
CA PRO A 134 -5.44 -30.06 -11.29
C PRO A 134 -6.47 -30.38 -10.19
N LEU A 135 -6.53 -31.64 -9.73
CA LEU A 135 -7.45 -32.05 -8.67
C LEU A 135 -7.04 -31.47 -7.32
N VAL A 136 -5.75 -31.54 -7.00
CA VAL A 136 -5.18 -30.91 -5.79
C VAL A 136 -5.42 -29.41 -5.83
N SER A 137 -5.16 -28.75 -6.97
CA SER A 137 -5.45 -27.32 -7.16
C SER A 137 -6.94 -26.98 -6.95
N LYS A 138 -7.86 -27.78 -7.50
CA LYS A 138 -9.31 -27.57 -7.33
C LYS A 138 -9.75 -27.75 -5.88
N GLN A 139 -9.22 -28.75 -5.17
CA GLN A 139 -9.52 -28.96 -3.75
C GLN A 139 -8.93 -27.85 -2.89
N PHE A 140 -7.68 -27.44 -3.12
CA PHE A 140 -7.08 -26.28 -2.46
C PHE A 140 -7.87 -25.01 -2.73
N HIS A 141 -8.29 -24.77 -3.97
CA HIS A 141 -9.14 -23.64 -4.31
C HIS A 141 -10.46 -23.70 -3.54
N LYS A 142 -11.14 -24.85 -3.50
CA LYS A 142 -12.38 -25.02 -2.73
C LYS A 142 -12.16 -24.75 -1.25
N LEU A 143 -11.06 -25.22 -0.66
CA LEU A 143 -10.74 -25.01 0.75
C LEU A 143 -10.41 -23.55 1.06
N THR A 144 -9.50 -22.95 0.31
CA THR A 144 -9.10 -21.54 0.48
C THR A 144 -10.20 -20.54 0.13
N HIS A 145 -11.15 -20.92 -0.74
CA HIS A 145 -12.29 -20.08 -1.10
C HIS A 145 -13.43 -20.14 -0.08
N ASN A 146 -13.55 -21.25 0.65
CA ASN A 146 -14.64 -21.49 1.59
C ASN A 146 -14.24 -21.30 3.06
N HIS A 147 -12.95 -21.33 3.40
CA HIS A 147 -12.47 -21.22 4.78
C HIS A 147 -11.49 -20.06 4.94
N ASP A 148 -11.90 -19.05 5.72
CA ASP A 148 -11.09 -17.86 6.01
C ASP A 148 -9.95 -18.13 6.98
N LEU A 149 -10.03 -19.21 7.77
CA LEU A 149 -9.01 -19.57 8.78
C LEU A 149 -7.62 -19.80 8.16
N TYR A 150 -7.56 -20.32 6.92
CA TYR A 150 -6.29 -20.46 6.21
C TYR A 150 -5.67 -19.10 5.89
N TRP A 151 -6.49 -18.10 5.56
CA TRP A 151 -6.03 -16.74 5.31
C TRP A 151 -5.55 -16.04 6.58
N LYS A 152 -6.21 -16.28 7.72
CA LYS A 152 -5.73 -15.81 9.03
C LYS A 152 -4.30 -16.30 9.29
N ASN A 153 -4.09 -17.62 9.22
CA ASN A 153 -2.78 -18.23 9.47
C ASN A 153 -1.72 -17.79 8.45
N ALA A 154 -2.09 -17.64 7.17
CA ALA A 154 -1.21 -17.12 6.13
C ALA A 154 -0.78 -15.68 6.43
N LEU A 155 -1.71 -14.80 6.78
CA LEU A 155 -1.41 -13.40 7.13
C LEU A 155 -0.51 -13.29 8.37
N LEU A 156 -0.76 -14.10 9.41
CA LEU A 156 0.11 -14.13 10.59
C LEU A 156 1.52 -14.58 10.23
N ARG A 157 1.68 -15.58 9.36
CA ARG A 157 3.01 -16.03 8.91
C ARG A 157 3.71 -14.93 8.10
N LEU A 158 2.99 -14.29 7.17
CA LEU A 158 3.51 -13.20 6.35
C LEU A 158 3.91 -11.99 7.20
N ALA A 159 3.12 -11.63 8.22
CA ALA A 159 3.45 -10.59 9.19
C ALA A 159 4.71 -10.90 10.00
N ARG A 160 4.91 -12.17 10.37
CA ARG A 160 6.13 -12.62 11.07
C ARG A 160 7.37 -12.59 10.16
N GLN A 161 7.21 -12.98 8.89
CA GLN A 161 8.32 -13.09 7.94
C GLN A 161 8.76 -11.73 7.41
N GLU A 162 7.80 -10.87 7.03
CA GLU A 162 8.06 -9.55 6.45
C GLU A 162 7.20 -8.47 7.12
N PRO A 163 7.48 -8.12 8.39
CA PRO A 163 6.68 -7.18 9.16
C PRO A 163 6.63 -5.80 8.49
N SER A 164 7.71 -5.35 7.84
CA SER A 164 7.77 -4.07 7.14
C SER A 164 6.72 -3.91 6.03
N LEU A 165 6.17 -5.00 5.52
CA LEU A 165 5.16 -4.97 4.46
C LEU A 165 3.77 -5.30 5.00
N TRP A 166 3.65 -6.39 5.76
CA TRP A 166 2.32 -6.88 6.15
C TRP A 166 1.76 -6.18 7.37
N VAL A 167 2.57 -5.90 8.39
CA VAL A 167 2.15 -5.15 9.57
C VAL A 167 1.86 -3.70 9.17
N GLU A 168 2.74 -3.13 8.36
CA GLU A 168 2.55 -1.79 7.81
C GLU A 168 1.27 -1.72 6.95
N GLY A 169 1.05 -2.70 6.08
CA GLY A 169 -0.17 -2.83 5.30
C GLY A 169 -1.44 -2.93 6.15
N MET A 170 -1.44 -3.72 7.23
CA MET A 170 -2.57 -3.79 8.17
C MET A 170 -2.84 -2.45 8.84
N LYS A 171 -1.79 -1.78 9.32
CA LYS A 171 -1.90 -0.43 9.91
C LYS A 171 -2.49 0.58 8.93
N ARG A 172 -2.07 0.55 7.66
CA ARG A 172 -2.63 1.41 6.62
C ARG A 172 -4.10 1.11 6.32
N VAL A 173 -4.49 -0.16 6.29
CA VAL A 173 -5.90 -0.53 6.10
C VAL A 173 -6.77 0.01 7.24
N ILE A 174 -6.31 -0.10 8.48
CA ILE A 174 -7.01 0.47 9.65
C ILE A 174 -7.11 1.99 9.50
N PHE A 175 -6.00 2.66 9.16
CA PHE A 175 -5.96 4.11 8.97
C PHE A 175 -6.89 4.60 7.85
N ASP A 176 -6.89 3.93 6.69
CA ASP A 176 -7.78 4.25 5.56
C ASP A 176 -9.26 4.17 5.99
N VAL A 177 -9.61 3.16 6.77
CA VAL A 177 -10.95 2.98 7.32
C VAL A 177 -11.32 4.10 8.31
N GLU A 178 -10.41 4.48 9.21
CA GLU A 178 -10.64 5.62 10.11
C GLU A 178 -10.84 6.93 9.31
N CYS A 179 -10.12 7.10 8.20
CA CYS A 179 -10.35 8.23 7.28
C CYS A 179 -11.73 8.16 6.61
N ASP A 180 -12.17 6.97 6.17
CA ASP A 180 -13.48 6.74 5.56
C ASP A 180 -14.64 7.03 6.52
N GLU A 181 -14.50 6.68 7.80
CA GLU A 181 -15.46 7.01 8.86
C GLU A 181 -15.65 8.53 8.95
N ILE A 182 -14.54 9.28 9.04
CA ILE A 182 -14.57 10.74 9.10
C ILE A 182 -15.19 11.29 7.81
N ARG A 183 -14.76 10.84 6.63
CA ARG A 183 -15.30 11.27 5.33
C ARG A 183 -16.82 11.08 5.25
N SER A 184 -17.31 9.94 5.72
CA SER A 184 -18.73 9.62 5.73
C SER A 184 -19.51 10.57 6.65
N GLU A 185 -18.95 10.91 7.81
CA GLU A 185 -19.53 11.87 8.74
C GLU A 185 -19.55 13.30 8.15
N ILE A 186 -18.46 13.74 7.51
CA ILE A 186 -18.42 15.01 6.76
C ILE A 186 -19.56 15.06 5.75
N ALA A 187 -19.70 14.01 4.94
CA ALA A 187 -20.70 13.93 3.88
C ALA A 187 -22.13 13.95 4.44
N LYS A 188 -22.40 13.21 5.52
CA LYS A 188 -23.70 13.22 6.22
C LYS A 188 -24.06 14.62 6.72
N ARG A 189 -23.11 15.37 7.29
CA ARG A 189 -23.32 16.74 7.78
C ARG A 189 -23.55 17.74 6.64
N ILE A 190 -22.81 17.64 5.54
CA ILE A 190 -23.05 18.48 4.36
C ILE A 190 -24.45 18.22 3.79
N GLN A 191 -24.85 16.95 3.67
CA GLN A 191 -26.17 16.58 3.17
C GLN A 191 -27.31 17.12 4.07
N SER A 192 -27.17 17.05 5.40
CA SER A 192 -28.18 17.56 6.32
C SER A 192 -28.33 19.09 6.25
N GLN A 193 -27.23 19.82 6.06
CA GLN A 193 -27.25 21.28 5.90
C GLN A 193 -27.88 21.71 4.57
N VAL A 194 -27.56 21.02 3.47
CA VAL A 194 -28.12 21.32 2.14
C VAL A 194 -29.61 20.95 2.09
N GLY A 195 -29.98 19.80 2.65
CA GLY A 195 -31.38 19.33 2.69
C GLY A 195 -32.31 20.22 3.50
N GLY A 196 -31.81 20.81 4.60
CA GLY A 196 -32.60 21.68 5.48
C GLY A 196 -33.12 22.98 4.82
N ARG A 197 -32.45 23.48 3.77
CA ARG A 197 -32.88 24.72 3.09
C ARG A 197 -34.01 24.52 2.09
N ARG A 198 -34.18 23.31 1.53
CA ARG A 198 -35.17 23.05 0.47
C ARG A 198 -36.55 22.60 0.99
N GLY A 199 -36.65 22.25 2.27
CA GLY A 199 -37.83 21.58 2.85
C GLY A 199 -38.90 22.45 3.52
N LYS A 200 -38.76 23.78 3.62
CA LYS A 200 -39.74 24.63 4.33
C LYS A 200 -41.14 24.71 3.68
N ARG A 201 -41.39 24.02 2.56
CA ARG A 201 -42.69 24.06 1.85
C ARG A 201 -43.53 22.78 1.93
N ALA A 202 -43.09 21.73 2.64
CA ALA A 202 -43.88 20.50 2.80
C ALA A 202 -43.64 19.89 4.19
N LYS A 203 -44.43 20.30 5.19
CA LYS A 203 -44.40 19.73 6.53
C LYS A 203 -45.80 19.27 6.92
N ASN A 204 -45.95 17.95 7.09
CA ASN A 204 -46.68 17.26 8.16
C ASN A 204 -46.89 15.82 7.69
N ASN A 205 -46.18 14.83 8.28
CA ASN A 205 -46.70 13.48 8.60
C ASN A 205 -45.67 12.36 8.86
N GLN A 206 -44.38 12.59 9.10
CA GLN A 206 -43.51 11.47 9.54
C GLN A 206 -42.53 11.87 10.65
N LEU A 207 -42.87 11.46 11.87
CA LEU A 207 -42.02 11.33 13.06
C LEU A 207 -41.93 9.83 13.41
N ASP A 208 -40.83 9.45 14.06
CA ASP A 208 -40.61 8.17 14.80
C ASP A 208 -39.72 7.08 14.20
N TYR A 209 -38.56 7.40 13.62
CA TYR A 209 -37.51 6.37 13.44
C TYR A 209 -36.07 6.89 13.47
N ARG A 210 -35.53 7.27 14.64
CA ARG A 210 -34.09 7.57 14.82
C ARG A 210 -33.63 7.39 16.28
N SER A 211 -33.20 6.18 16.66
CA SER A 211 -32.53 5.96 17.97
C SER A 211 -31.41 4.92 18.03
N SER A 212 -31.04 4.22 16.95
CA SER A 212 -30.12 3.06 17.05
C SER A 212 -28.69 3.22 16.49
N GLU A 213 -28.33 4.35 15.87
CA GLU A 213 -27.02 4.47 15.18
C GLU A 213 -25.90 5.10 16.07
N SER A 214 -26.24 5.75 17.19
CA SER A 214 -25.28 6.56 17.97
C SER A 214 -24.40 5.79 18.96
N VAL A 215 -24.79 4.60 19.41
CA VAL A 215 -24.10 3.89 20.51
C VAL A 215 -22.85 3.13 20.02
N PHE A 216 -22.76 2.81 18.73
CA PHE A 216 -21.74 1.92 18.20
C PHE A 216 -20.35 2.56 18.00
N VAL A 217 -20.31 3.88 17.74
CA VAL A 217 -19.05 4.60 17.47
C VAL A 217 -18.17 4.68 18.73
N SER A 218 -18.77 4.70 19.92
CA SER A 218 -18.04 4.84 21.19
C SER A 218 -17.30 3.57 21.63
N ALA A 219 -17.81 2.38 21.30
CA ALA A 219 -17.20 1.12 21.73
C ALA A 219 -15.86 0.85 21.02
N ILE A 220 -15.75 1.25 19.74
CA ILE A 220 -14.51 1.07 19.00
C ILE A 220 -13.44 2.06 19.50
N ALA A 221 -13.83 3.29 19.87
CA ALA A 221 -12.89 4.29 20.41
C ALA A 221 -12.15 3.85 21.68
N ALA A 222 -12.80 3.08 22.57
CA ALA A 222 -12.21 2.62 23.83
C ALA A 222 -11.17 1.49 23.63
N SER A 223 -11.44 0.53 22.74
CA SER A 223 -10.46 -0.54 22.41
C SER A 223 -9.26 -0.04 21.59
N ARG A 224 -9.32 1.20 21.07
CA ARG A 224 -8.39 1.75 20.05
C ARG A 224 -7.10 2.41 20.58
N ARG A 225 -6.93 2.66 21.89
CA ARG A 225 -5.76 3.41 22.44
C ARG A 225 -4.52 2.58 22.79
N ALA A 226 -4.65 1.30 23.17
CA ALA A 226 -3.53 0.54 23.74
C ALA A 226 -2.46 0.06 22.73
N ILE A 227 -2.81 -0.10 21.45
CA ILE A 227 -1.98 -0.85 20.48
C ILE A 227 -0.82 -0.02 19.90
N PHE A 228 -0.97 1.30 19.75
CA PHE A 228 -0.05 2.10 18.93
C PHE A 228 1.16 2.70 19.66
N GLU A 229 1.11 2.86 20.99
CA GLU A 229 2.20 3.49 21.75
C GLU A 229 3.31 2.52 22.18
N SER A 230 3.07 1.21 22.14
CA SER A 230 4.01 0.20 22.67
C SER A 230 5.15 -0.22 21.70
N THR A 231 5.14 0.23 20.44
CA THR A 231 5.95 -0.42 19.37
C THR A 231 7.40 0.07 19.24
N ALA A 232 7.86 1.05 20.01
CA ALA A 232 9.17 1.68 19.72
C ALA A 232 10.38 0.88 20.22
N ASN A 233 10.26 0.01 21.24
CA ASN A 233 11.42 -0.71 21.81
C ASN A 233 11.11 -2.12 22.35
N SER A 234 9.85 -2.56 22.34
CA SER A 234 9.49 -3.90 22.82
C SER A 234 9.53 -4.91 21.67
N LYS A 235 10.05 -6.11 21.95
CA LYS A 235 10.07 -7.24 21.02
C LYS A 235 8.63 -7.61 20.70
N THR A 236 8.16 -7.29 19.49
CA THR A 236 6.79 -7.56 19.05
C THR A 236 6.45 -9.03 19.23
N THR A 237 5.42 -9.32 20.02
CA THR A 237 5.01 -10.69 20.34
C THR A 237 4.03 -11.23 19.30
N ILE A 238 3.79 -12.54 19.32
CA ILE A 238 2.77 -13.15 18.45
C ILE A 238 1.37 -12.59 18.76
N ALA A 239 1.08 -12.32 20.03
CA ALA A 239 -0.20 -11.76 20.46
C ALA A 239 -0.44 -10.38 19.82
N ASP A 240 0.60 -9.55 19.71
CA ASP A 240 0.50 -8.22 19.10
C ASP A 240 0.07 -8.30 17.61
N TYR A 241 0.57 -9.30 16.87
CA TYR A 241 0.18 -9.52 15.48
C TYR A 241 -1.25 -10.01 15.35
N GLU A 242 -1.70 -10.88 16.25
CA GLU A 242 -3.08 -11.37 16.28
C GLU A 242 -4.06 -10.24 16.59
N GLU A 243 -3.75 -9.41 17.59
CA GLU A 243 -4.58 -8.26 17.95
C GLU A 243 -4.67 -7.25 16.79
N LEU A 244 -3.54 -6.91 16.16
CA LEU A 244 -3.53 -6.02 14.99
C LEU A 244 -4.33 -6.61 13.82
N LEU A 245 -4.22 -7.91 13.60
CA LEU A 245 -4.94 -8.62 12.53
C LEU A 245 -6.45 -8.58 12.77
N GLU A 246 -6.91 -8.86 14.00
CA GLU A 246 -8.33 -8.78 14.37
C GLU A 246 -8.87 -7.35 14.25
N HIS A 247 -8.06 -6.34 14.61
CA HIS A 247 -8.43 -4.94 14.45
C HIS A 247 -8.56 -4.57 12.96
N ALA A 248 -7.62 -5.00 12.11
CA ALA A 248 -7.69 -4.77 10.67
C ALA A 248 -8.89 -5.47 10.01
N CYS A 249 -9.23 -6.68 10.46
CA CYS A 249 -10.43 -7.40 9.99
C CYS A 249 -11.71 -6.69 10.40
N THR A 250 -11.77 -6.20 11.64
CA THR A 250 -12.87 -5.40 12.16
C THR A 250 -13.05 -4.13 11.32
N ALA A 251 -11.96 -3.42 11.01
CA ALA A 251 -11.98 -2.22 10.16
C ALA A 251 -12.59 -2.50 8.77
N ILE A 252 -12.16 -3.58 8.11
CA ILE A 252 -12.69 -3.97 6.79
C ILE A 252 -14.17 -4.36 6.84
N LYS A 253 -14.62 -5.03 7.91
CA LYS A 253 -16.00 -5.45 8.06
C LYS A 253 -16.98 -4.28 7.97
N PHE A 254 -16.59 -3.10 8.47
CA PHE A 254 -17.41 -1.89 8.42
C PHE A 254 -17.39 -1.17 7.06
N HIS A 255 -16.37 -1.42 6.22
CA HIS A 255 -16.12 -0.63 5.00
C HIS A 255 -16.01 -1.49 3.74
N GLN A 256 -16.77 -2.59 3.67
CA GLN A 256 -16.76 -3.43 2.49
C GLN A 256 -17.22 -2.63 1.25
N PRO A 257 -16.38 -2.48 0.21
CA PRO A 257 -16.70 -1.65 -0.95
C PRO A 257 -17.82 -2.25 -1.83
N ASN A 258 -18.34 -3.44 -1.48
CA ASN A 258 -19.44 -4.05 -2.21
C ASN A 258 -20.29 -4.96 -1.28
N PRO A 259 -21.53 -4.57 -0.92
CA PRO A 259 -22.34 -5.27 0.07
C PRO A 259 -22.87 -6.64 -0.38
N HIS A 260 -22.73 -7.01 -1.65
CA HIS A 260 -23.52 -8.09 -2.23
C HIS A 260 -23.02 -9.54 -2.01
N ASN A 261 -21.85 -9.78 -1.41
CA ASN A 261 -21.33 -11.14 -1.22
C ASN A 261 -20.73 -11.40 0.17
N ALA A 262 -21.10 -10.60 1.17
CA ALA A 262 -20.52 -10.62 2.50
C ALA A 262 -21.07 -11.76 3.37
N THR A 263 -20.79 -13.02 3.02
CA THR A 263 -20.71 -14.02 4.09
C THR A 263 -19.55 -13.65 5.00
N THR A 264 -19.76 -13.73 6.31
CA THR A 264 -18.75 -13.42 7.36
C THR A 264 -17.43 -14.19 7.19
N SER A 265 -17.41 -15.21 6.34
CA SER A 265 -16.33 -16.16 6.07
C SER A 265 -15.22 -15.65 5.12
N ARG A 266 -15.05 -14.34 4.90
CA ARG A 266 -14.05 -13.80 3.93
C ARG A 266 -13.34 -12.51 4.35
N MET A 267 -13.32 -12.22 5.65
CA MET A 267 -12.68 -11.01 6.16
C MET A 267 -11.16 -11.03 5.97
N TYR A 268 -10.49 -12.14 6.29
CA TYR A 268 -9.03 -12.25 6.14
C TYR A 268 -8.63 -12.27 4.66
N GLN A 269 -9.39 -12.96 3.80
CA GLN A 269 -9.17 -12.88 2.36
C GLN A 269 -9.33 -11.45 1.83
N GLY A 270 -10.35 -10.72 2.29
CA GLY A 270 -10.57 -9.31 1.97
C GLY A 270 -9.40 -8.44 2.41
N LEU A 271 -8.88 -8.68 3.62
CA LEU A 271 -7.72 -7.98 4.17
C LEU A 271 -6.47 -8.22 3.35
N TYR A 272 -6.15 -9.48 3.04
CA TYR A 272 -5.03 -9.83 2.18
C TYR A 272 -5.10 -9.08 0.84
N ARG A 273 -6.26 -9.11 0.17
CA ARG A 273 -6.46 -8.39 -1.10
C ARG A 273 -6.27 -6.88 -0.94
N SER A 274 -6.79 -6.30 0.14
CA SER A 274 -6.65 -4.87 0.42
C SER A 274 -5.17 -4.48 0.58
N ILE A 275 -4.41 -5.23 1.37
CA ILE A 275 -2.96 -5.02 1.56
C ILE A 275 -2.21 -5.19 0.24
N VAL A 276 -2.46 -6.26 -0.50
CA VAL A 276 -1.77 -6.50 -1.78
C VAL A 276 -2.04 -5.37 -2.77
N LEU A 277 -3.30 -4.94 -2.92
CA LEU A 277 -3.68 -3.97 -3.95
C LEU A 277 -3.32 -2.53 -3.58
N ARG A 278 -3.42 -2.15 -2.30
CA ARG A 278 -3.25 -0.77 -1.86
C ARG A 278 -1.87 -0.47 -1.27
N HIS A 279 -1.18 -1.49 -0.78
CA HIS A 279 0.07 -1.33 -0.05
C HIS A 279 1.27 -1.98 -0.73
N LEU A 280 1.16 -3.25 -1.15
CA LEU A 280 2.27 -3.96 -1.78
C LEU A 280 2.44 -3.59 -3.25
N ARG A 281 1.33 -3.51 -3.98
CA ARG A 281 1.35 -3.05 -5.36
C ARG A 281 1.37 -1.55 -5.39
N TYR A 282 2.34 -1.03 -6.11
CA TYR A 282 2.49 0.40 -6.33
C TYR A 282 2.39 0.68 -7.81
N GLN A 283 1.69 1.76 -8.15
CA GLN A 283 1.55 2.26 -9.51
C GLN A 283 1.77 3.77 -9.47
N GLY A 284 2.57 4.28 -10.40
CA GLY A 284 2.83 5.70 -10.48
C GLY A 284 3.60 6.10 -11.73
N PRO A 285 3.75 7.42 -11.96
CA PRO A 285 4.57 7.94 -13.04
C PRO A 285 6.06 7.64 -12.78
N VAL A 286 6.83 7.53 -13.85
CA VAL A 286 8.23 7.10 -13.82
C VAL A 286 9.14 8.23 -14.27
N PHE A 287 10.12 8.52 -13.43
CA PHE A 287 11.27 9.34 -13.74
C PHE A 287 12.48 8.42 -14.01
N ILE A 288 13.11 8.58 -15.18
CA ILE A 288 14.21 7.70 -15.61
C ILE A 288 15.53 8.47 -15.51
N MET A 289 16.48 7.92 -14.75
CA MET A 289 17.82 8.50 -14.60
C MET A 289 18.88 7.41 -14.40
N GLY A 290 20.10 7.65 -14.88
CA GLY A 290 21.20 6.67 -14.84
C GLY A 290 21.94 6.54 -13.52
N SER A 291 21.41 7.08 -12.41
CA SER A 291 22.03 6.99 -11.10
C SER A 291 21.29 5.99 -10.22
N SER A 292 22.04 5.14 -9.52
CA SER A 292 21.49 4.31 -8.45
C SER A 292 21.19 5.16 -7.23
N VAL A 293 20.08 4.86 -6.56
CA VAL A 293 19.60 5.62 -5.40
C VAL A 293 19.49 4.67 -4.20
N ARG A 294 20.01 5.12 -3.04
CA ARG A 294 20.01 4.36 -1.79
C ARG A 294 18.85 4.78 -0.90
N LEU A 295 18.21 3.83 -0.21
CA LEU A 295 17.10 4.13 0.69
C LEU A 295 17.49 5.14 1.78
N GLU A 296 16.50 5.91 2.23
CA GLU A 296 16.59 6.89 3.32
C GLU A 296 17.53 8.08 3.09
N ARG A 297 18.27 8.12 1.97
CA ARG A 297 19.20 9.19 1.66
C ARG A 297 18.58 10.21 0.71
N PRO A 298 18.27 11.43 1.20
CA PRO A 298 17.66 12.43 0.35
C PRO A 298 18.62 12.94 -0.72
N TYR A 299 18.10 13.27 -1.89
CA TYR A 299 18.86 13.83 -3.01
C TYR A 299 18.02 14.87 -3.77
N GLY A 300 18.68 15.87 -4.32
CA GLY A 300 18.04 16.97 -5.04
C GLY A 300 18.07 16.76 -6.56
N LEU A 301 17.00 17.12 -7.26
CA LEU A 301 16.93 17.15 -8.72
C LEU A 301 16.33 18.46 -9.22
N HIS A 302 16.72 18.84 -10.44
CA HIS A 302 16.10 19.93 -11.20
C HIS A 302 15.35 19.35 -12.39
N PHE A 303 14.02 19.41 -12.37
CA PHE A 303 13.16 18.95 -13.46
C PHE A 303 12.96 20.07 -14.48
N PHE A 304 13.67 19.97 -15.60
CA PHE A 304 13.55 20.92 -16.72
C PHE A 304 12.91 20.30 -17.98
N GLU A 305 12.93 18.98 -18.15
CA GLU A 305 12.31 18.33 -19.31
C GLU A 305 10.78 18.41 -19.25
N PRO A 306 10.07 18.73 -20.35
CA PRO A 306 8.61 18.89 -20.36
C PRO A 306 7.84 17.74 -19.71
N ARG A 307 8.19 16.49 -20.02
CA ARG A 307 7.55 15.29 -19.44
C ARG A 307 7.65 15.20 -17.91
N TYR A 308 8.77 15.66 -17.34
CA TYR A 308 8.98 15.63 -15.89
C TYR A 308 8.37 16.84 -15.18
N ARG A 309 8.17 17.95 -15.89
CA ARG A 309 7.32 19.06 -15.41
C ARG A 309 5.89 18.59 -15.23
N VAL A 310 5.36 17.83 -16.21
CA VAL A 310 4.03 17.20 -16.11
C VAL A 310 4.00 16.25 -14.91
N LEU A 311 4.96 15.31 -14.81
CA LEU A 311 5.06 14.37 -13.68
C LEU A 311 4.94 15.08 -12.33
N ILE A 312 5.80 16.07 -12.06
CA ILE A 312 5.81 16.70 -10.73
C ILE A 312 4.58 17.55 -10.49
N SER A 313 4.04 18.21 -11.53
CA SER A 313 2.80 18.98 -11.40
C SER A 313 1.61 18.11 -11.01
N GLU A 314 1.53 16.88 -11.54
CA GLU A 314 0.47 15.92 -11.23
C GLU A 314 0.66 15.31 -9.84
N VAL A 315 1.88 14.88 -9.52
CA VAL A 315 2.23 14.32 -8.21
C VAL A 315 1.92 15.32 -7.08
N MET A 316 2.17 16.61 -7.32
CA MET A 316 1.90 17.69 -6.36
C MET A 316 0.47 18.26 -6.46
N ALA A 317 -0.38 17.79 -7.37
CA ALA A 317 -1.67 18.41 -7.69
C ALA A 317 -2.67 18.44 -6.51
N SER A 318 -2.59 17.47 -5.61
CA SER A 318 -3.42 17.41 -4.39
C SER A 318 -2.88 18.26 -3.23
N TYR A 319 -1.65 18.77 -3.35
CA TYR A 319 -0.97 19.52 -2.28
C TYR A 319 -1.15 21.02 -2.44
N PRO A 320 -1.16 21.79 -1.32
CA PRO A 320 -1.37 23.23 -1.35
C PRO A 320 -0.28 23.97 -2.14
N ILE A 321 -0.59 25.18 -2.61
CA ILE A 321 0.32 25.99 -3.43
C ILE A 321 1.62 26.31 -2.68
N SER A 322 1.54 26.52 -1.36
CA SER A 322 2.68 26.73 -0.46
C SER A 322 3.72 25.59 -0.57
N ALA A 323 3.25 24.34 -0.52
CA ALA A 323 4.09 23.15 -0.67
C ALA A 323 4.71 23.00 -2.07
N ARG A 324 4.15 23.68 -3.08
CA ARG A 324 4.71 23.78 -4.45
C ARG A 324 5.68 24.95 -4.61
N ARG A 325 5.83 25.81 -3.60
CA ARG A 325 6.72 26.99 -3.58
C ARG A 325 7.93 26.79 -2.67
N GLY A 326 8.27 25.54 -2.36
CA GLY A 326 9.44 25.18 -1.56
C GLY A 326 9.19 25.04 -0.06
N GLU A 327 7.95 25.23 0.43
CA GLU A 327 7.64 24.90 1.82
C GLU A 327 7.70 23.38 2.05
N ARG A 328 7.92 22.99 3.31
CA ARG A 328 7.96 21.58 3.70
C ARG A 328 6.59 20.96 3.46
N ILE A 329 6.58 19.81 2.78
CA ILE A 329 5.35 19.12 2.45
C ILE A 329 4.79 18.47 3.72
N SER A 330 3.64 18.95 4.18
CA SER A 330 2.87 18.30 5.25
C SER A 330 2.11 17.09 4.69
N PRO A 331 2.05 15.96 5.41
CA PRO A 331 1.30 14.80 4.97
C PRO A 331 -0.20 15.11 4.90
N ILE A 332 -0.87 14.53 3.91
CA ILE A 332 -2.29 14.78 3.64
C ILE A 332 -3.12 13.56 4.05
N VAL A 333 -4.17 13.79 4.84
CA VAL A 333 -5.14 12.72 5.16
C VAL A 333 -5.95 12.39 3.90
N PRO A 334 -5.92 11.13 3.42
CA PRO A 334 -6.57 10.73 2.17
C PRO A 334 -8.05 11.14 2.09
N GLY A 335 -8.37 11.94 1.08
CA GLY A 335 -9.75 12.36 0.75
C GLY A 335 -10.43 13.30 1.75
N ILE A 336 -9.71 13.79 2.76
CA ILE A 336 -10.19 14.88 3.63
C ILE A 336 -9.71 16.23 3.12
N PHE A 337 -8.56 16.29 2.43
CA PHE A 337 -8.02 17.52 1.87
C PHE A 337 -8.36 17.72 0.38
N PRO A 338 -8.61 18.98 -0.04
CA PRO A 338 -8.75 20.16 0.81
C PRO A 338 -10.00 20.05 1.72
N PRO A 339 -9.92 20.52 2.99
CA PRO A 339 -11.04 20.42 3.90
C PRO A 339 -12.23 21.18 3.31
N PRO A 340 -13.44 20.59 3.31
CA PRO A 340 -14.61 21.31 2.85
C PRO A 340 -14.80 22.57 3.70
N PRO A 341 -15.40 23.64 3.16
CA PRO A 341 -15.54 24.92 3.85
C PRO A 341 -16.34 24.84 5.16
N VAL A 342 -17.01 23.70 5.45
CA VAL A 342 -17.93 23.54 6.57
C VAL A 342 -17.48 22.48 7.60
N VAL A 343 -16.17 22.31 7.81
CA VAL A 343 -15.69 21.46 8.91
C VAL A 343 -15.93 22.17 10.25
N CYS A 344 -16.83 21.64 11.09
CA CYS A 344 -17.07 22.14 12.44
C CYS A 344 -15.87 21.86 13.38
N ALA A 345 -15.80 22.57 14.51
CA ALA A 345 -14.70 22.44 15.48
C ALA A 345 -14.49 21.00 15.99
N GLU A 346 -15.58 20.27 16.27
CA GLU A 346 -15.53 18.86 16.72
C GLU A 346 -14.80 17.97 15.70
N MET A 347 -15.15 18.10 14.42
CA MET A 347 -14.58 17.27 13.36
C MET A 347 -13.13 17.65 13.06
N LYS A 348 -12.77 18.94 13.23
CA LYS A 348 -11.37 19.36 13.22
C LYS A 348 -10.59 18.66 14.33
N SER A 349 -11.14 18.58 15.54
CA SER A 349 -10.50 17.84 16.65
C SER A 349 -10.30 16.37 16.30
N SER A 350 -11.33 15.69 15.78
CA SER A 350 -11.21 14.28 15.38
C SER A 350 -10.15 14.05 14.29
N ILE A 351 -10.02 14.96 13.32
CA ILE A 351 -8.97 14.89 12.29
C ILE A 351 -7.59 15.09 12.93
N VAL A 352 -7.44 16.07 13.81
CA VAL A 352 -6.16 16.34 14.50
C VAL A 352 -5.74 15.16 15.37
N ASP A 353 -6.67 14.58 16.12
CA ASP A 353 -6.43 13.39 16.95
C ASP A 353 -6.03 12.19 16.08
N LEU A 354 -6.70 11.98 14.95
CA LEU A 354 -6.35 10.93 13.99
C LEU A 354 -4.94 11.13 13.42
N VAL A 355 -4.59 12.35 13.01
CA VAL A 355 -3.26 12.69 12.48
C VAL A 355 -2.19 12.49 13.53
N LYS A 356 -2.43 12.93 14.77
CA LYS A 356 -1.49 12.76 15.89
C LYS A 356 -1.26 11.29 16.22
N LYS A 357 -2.34 10.50 16.29
CA LYS A 357 -2.29 9.05 16.53
C LYS A 357 -1.46 8.31 15.46
N ASN A 358 -1.53 8.77 14.21
CA ASN A 358 -0.91 8.12 13.06
C ASN A 358 0.26 8.93 12.47
N GLU A 359 0.95 9.74 13.27
CA GLU A 359 1.97 10.68 12.79
C GLU A 359 3.10 9.98 12.02
N SER A 360 3.54 8.81 12.49
CA SER A 360 4.57 8.00 11.83
C SER A 360 4.12 7.52 10.44
N LEU A 361 2.93 6.94 10.34
CA LEU A 361 2.35 6.50 9.06
C LEU A 361 2.15 7.67 8.10
N MET A 362 1.68 8.81 8.62
CA MET A 362 1.47 10.03 7.84
C MET A 362 2.77 10.54 7.24
N THR A 363 3.81 10.64 8.06
CA THR A 363 5.12 11.14 7.63
C THR A 363 5.78 10.23 6.60
N GLU A 364 5.65 8.92 6.77
CA GLU A 364 6.31 7.94 5.89
C GLU A 364 5.57 7.70 4.57
N TYR A 365 4.23 7.80 4.54
CA TYR A 365 3.46 7.24 3.41
C TYR A 365 2.42 8.18 2.79
N HIS A 366 2.08 9.29 3.43
CA HIS A 366 1.08 10.24 2.95
C HIS A 366 1.68 11.53 2.37
N GLN A 367 2.90 11.42 1.83
CA GLN A 367 3.53 12.45 1.01
C GLN A 367 3.49 12.03 -0.48
N PRO A 368 3.67 12.98 -1.42
CA PRO A 368 3.65 12.68 -2.84
C PRO A 368 4.77 11.70 -3.19
N THR A 369 4.47 10.69 -3.99
CA THR A 369 5.44 9.67 -4.40
C THR A 369 5.39 9.43 -5.91
N PHE A 370 6.50 8.97 -6.47
CA PHE A 370 6.58 8.44 -7.84
C PHE A 370 7.71 7.41 -7.96
N ILE A 371 7.87 6.80 -9.13
CA ILE A 371 8.89 5.77 -9.39
C ILE A 371 10.14 6.43 -9.99
N HIS A 372 11.29 6.20 -9.38
CA HIS A 372 12.61 6.51 -9.92
C HIS A 372 13.22 5.23 -10.51
N ALA A 373 13.30 5.15 -11.84
CA ALA A 373 13.86 4.01 -12.57
C ALA A 373 15.30 4.27 -13.02
N HIS A 374 16.13 3.22 -12.97
CA HIS A 374 17.48 3.25 -13.50
C HIS A 374 17.48 3.16 -15.05
N ARG A 375 18.61 3.46 -15.70
CA ARG A 375 18.79 3.52 -17.17
C ARG A 375 18.22 2.35 -17.95
N GLU A 376 18.22 1.15 -17.38
CA GLU A 376 17.65 -0.06 -17.97
C GLU A 376 16.19 -0.24 -17.55
N PHE A 377 15.36 0.76 -17.87
CA PHE A 377 13.95 0.73 -17.54
C PHE A 377 13.21 -0.26 -18.45
N GLY A 378 12.70 -1.35 -17.87
CA GLY A 378 12.05 -2.45 -18.58
C GLY A 378 11.20 -3.31 -17.65
N THR A 379 10.41 -4.23 -18.20
CA THR A 379 9.70 -5.21 -17.37
C THR A 379 10.71 -6.08 -16.62
N ASN A 380 10.41 -6.42 -15.37
CA ASN A 380 11.31 -7.13 -14.46
C ASN A 380 12.59 -6.36 -14.09
N CYS A 381 12.60 -5.03 -14.27
CA CYS A 381 13.65 -4.19 -13.74
C CYS A 381 13.34 -3.77 -12.30
N LEU A 382 14.40 -3.47 -11.55
CA LEU A 382 14.29 -2.84 -10.25
C LEU A 382 14.20 -1.32 -10.39
N ALA A 383 13.37 -0.72 -9.57
CA ALA A 383 13.25 0.72 -9.45
C ALA A 383 13.08 1.10 -7.98
N THR A 384 12.98 2.40 -7.71
CA THR A 384 12.84 2.94 -6.36
C THR A 384 11.62 3.82 -6.28
N ILE A 385 10.77 3.60 -5.28
CA ILE A 385 9.71 4.54 -4.92
C ILE A 385 10.37 5.70 -4.17
N VAL A 386 10.17 6.90 -4.66
CA VAL A 386 10.71 8.13 -4.08
C VAL A 386 9.58 9.03 -3.62
N GLN A 387 9.81 9.67 -2.48
CA GLN A 387 8.89 10.56 -1.79
C GLN A 387 9.39 12.00 -1.95
N VAL A 388 8.50 12.93 -2.30
CA VAL A 388 8.83 14.34 -2.45
C VAL A 388 8.78 15.00 -1.07
N GLN A 389 9.93 15.49 -0.60
CA GLN A 389 10.06 16.17 0.70
C GLN A 389 9.87 17.69 0.59
N ILE A 390 10.46 18.28 -0.47
CA ILE A 390 10.40 19.70 -0.80
C ILE A 390 10.22 19.82 -2.31
N CYS A 391 9.36 20.74 -2.75
CA CYS A 391 9.13 21.01 -4.16
C CYS A 391 8.95 22.52 -4.40
N SER A 392 9.75 23.10 -5.30
CA SER A 392 9.62 24.48 -5.75
C SER A 392 9.40 24.51 -7.26
N ILE A 393 8.14 24.65 -7.69
CA ILE A 393 7.74 24.76 -9.10
C ILE A 393 7.82 26.24 -9.50
N ASN A 394 8.70 26.53 -10.45
CA ASN A 394 8.94 27.85 -11.00
C ASN A 394 7.83 28.28 -11.97
N PRO A 395 7.66 29.58 -12.25
CA PRO A 395 6.64 30.09 -13.19
C PRO A 395 6.76 29.52 -14.62
N ASN A 396 7.96 29.13 -15.04
CA ASN A 396 8.21 28.48 -16.33
C ASN A 396 7.87 26.96 -16.33
N GLY A 397 7.40 26.43 -15.20
CA GLY A 397 7.08 25.03 -14.98
C GLY A 397 8.27 24.12 -14.64
N THR A 398 9.52 24.62 -14.62
CA THR A 398 10.63 23.82 -14.07
C THR A 398 10.45 23.65 -12.57
N ALA A 399 11.06 22.61 -11.97
CA ALA A 399 10.93 22.38 -10.55
C ALA A 399 12.23 21.93 -9.89
N ASP A 400 12.53 22.50 -8.73
CA ASP A 400 13.56 21.98 -7.82
C ASP A 400 12.89 21.07 -6.80
N VAL A 401 13.34 19.82 -6.74
CA VAL A 401 12.76 18.81 -5.84
C VAL A 401 13.82 18.18 -4.94
N LEU A 402 13.47 18.00 -3.67
CA LEU A 402 14.22 17.16 -2.73
C LEU A 402 13.45 15.85 -2.57
N LEU A 403 14.08 14.74 -2.95
CA LEU A 403 13.47 13.42 -2.97
C LEU A 403 14.09 12.54 -1.89
N LYS A 404 13.26 11.75 -1.21
CA LYS A 404 13.68 10.72 -0.26
C LYS A 404 13.29 9.33 -0.80
N PRO A 405 14.24 8.42 -1.02
CA PRO A 405 13.93 7.07 -1.49
C PRO A 405 13.40 6.22 -0.32
N ILE A 406 12.20 5.66 -0.46
CA ILE A 406 11.48 5.01 0.66
C ILE A 406 11.32 3.50 0.49
N ALA A 407 11.38 2.97 -0.73
CA ALA A 407 11.32 1.54 -0.98
C ALA A 407 11.85 1.16 -2.36
N TYR A 408 12.33 -0.07 -2.52
CA TYR A 408 12.53 -0.65 -3.84
C TYR A 408 11.24 -1.31 -4.34
N ILE A 409 11.10 -1.37 -5.67
CA ILE A 409 9.95 -1.96 -6.36
C ILE A 409 10.44 -2.82 -7.53
N TRP A 410 9.83 -3.99 -7.69
CA TRP A 410 9.98 -4.84 -8.86
C TRP A 410 8.93 -4.47 -9.91
N ILE A 411 9.35 -3.98 -11.08
CA ILE A 411 8.43 -3.51 -12.11
C ILE A 411 7.82 -4.71 -12.86
N GLU A 412 6.48 -4.84 -12.77
CA GLU A 412 5.71 -5.86 -13.48
C GLU A 412 5.28 -5.36 -14.88
N LYS A 413 4.83 -4.09 -14.96
CA LYS A 413 4.23 -3.52 -16.17
C LYS A 413 4.70 -2.09 -16.39
N ILE A 414 4.87 -1.73 -17.66
CA ILE A 414 5.27 -0.40 -18.11
C ILE A 414 4.38 0.00 -19.29
N TRP A 415 3.93 1.24 -19.32
CA TRP A 415 3.27 1.82 -20.48
C TRP A 415 3.59 3.31 -20.60
N GLU A 416 3.61 3.81 -21.82
CA GLU A 416 3.73 5.24 -22.08
C GLU A 416 2.35 5.90 -21.96
N ARG A 417 2.27 7.02 -21.23
CA ARG A 417 1.02 7.78 -21.11
C ARG A 417 0.82 8.67 -22.32
N ARG A 418 -0.30 8.47 -23.02
CA ARG A 418 -0.63 9.25 -24.23
C ARG A 418 -0.71 10.75 -23.94
N GLY A 419 -0.18 11.56 -24.85
CA GLY A 419 -0.30 13.03 -24.80
C GLY A 419 0.65 13.73 -23.83
N THR A 420 1.59 13.02 -23.21
CA THR A 420 2.52 13.57 -22.21
C THR A 420 3.93 13.83 -22.75
N GLY A 421 4.19 13.48 -24.02
CA GLY A 421 5.51 13.60 -24.64
C GLY A 421 6.54 12.62 -24.08
N GLY A 422 6.14 11.36 -23.83
CA GLY A 422 7.05 10.31 -23.35
C GLY A 422 7.15 10.18 -21.84
N LEU A 423 6.10 10.57 -21.07
CA LEU A 423 6.02 10.21 -19.66
C LEU A 423 5.56 8.75 -19.55
N TYR A 424 6.34 7.94 -18.86
CA TYR A 424 5.99 6.55 -18.58
C TYR A 424 5.25 6.43 -17.25
N GLU A 425 4.39 5.42 -17.18
CA GLU A 425 3.83 4.89 -15.96
C GLU A 425 4.28 3.45 -15.80
N ALA A 426 4.41 3.01 -14.56
CA ALA A 426 4.69 1.62 -14.26
C ALA A 426 3.88 1.14 -13.06
N SER A 427 3.71 -0.17 -12.99
CA SER A 427 3.15 -0.88 -11.85
C SER A 427 4.10 -2.01 -11.45
N GLY A 428 4.22 -2.23 -10.16
CA GLY A 428 5.12 -3.23 -9.62
C GLY A 428 4.81 -3.61 -8.17
N ILE A 429 5.60 -4.52 -7.63
CA ILE A 429 5.49 -5.01 -6.25
C ILE A 429 6.62 -4.42 -5.40
N ARG A 430 6.26 -3.80 -4.28
CA ARG A 430 7.19 -3.27 -3.28
C ARG A 430 8.00 -4.41 -2.65
N MET A 431 9.30 -4.21 -2.50
CA MET A 431 10.19 -5.18 -1.89
C MET A 431 10.20 -5.07 -0.37
N GLY A 432 10.34 -6.22 0.31
CA GLY A 432 10.54 -6.27 1.76
C GLY A 432 11.87 -5.63 2.19
N ALA A 433 11.98 -5.28 3.47
CA ALA A 433 13.18 -4.65 4.01
C ALA A 433 14.44 -5.52 3.83
N ASP A 434 14.33 -6.83 4.01
CA ASP A 434 15.46 -7.76 3.87
C ASP A 434 15.94 -7.90 2.43
N PHE A 435 15.01 -8.02 1.48
CA PHE A 435 15.33 -8.00 0.06
C PHE A 435 15.95 -6.68 -0.37
N SER A 436 15.44 -5.56 0.15
CA SER A 436 15.98 -4.22 -0.09
C SER A 436 17.43 -4.12 0.39
N LYS A 437 17.74 -4.58 1.62
CA LYS A 437 19.10 -4.61 2.16
C LYS A 437 20.05 -5.48 1.33
N ARG A 438 19.60 -6.68 0.93
CA ARG A 438 20.37 -7.58 0.08
C ARG A 438 20.66 -6.95 -1.28
N TYR A 439 19.68 -6.25 -1.86
CA TYR A 439 19.86 -5.54 -3.12
C TYR A 439 20.91 -4.42 -3.01
N GLU A 440 20.82 -3.55 -1.99
CA GLU A 440 21.84 -2.51 -1.76
C GLU A 440 23.25 -3.11 -1.62
N TYR A 441 23.35 -4.24 -0.91
CA TYR A 441 24.61 -4.97 -0.73
C TYR A 441 25.15 -5.53 -2.05
N LEU A 442 24.32 -6.24 -2.83
CA LEU A 442 24.72 -6.89 -4.09
C LEU A 442 25.12 -5.88 -5.17
N CYS A 443 24.40 -4.77 -5.26
CA CYS A 443 24.75 -3.70 -6.20
C CYS A 443 25.97 -2.89 -5.78
N ASN A 444 26.61 -3.25 -4.66
CA ASN A 444 27.69 -2.48 -4.03
C ASN A 444 27.32 -0.99 -4.03
N MET A 445 26.07 -0.70 -3.65
CA MET A 445 25.61 0.67 -3.42
C MET A 445 26.30 1.14 -2.15
N ARG A 446 27.61 1.38 -2.27
CA ARG A 446 28.37 2.11 -1.28
C ARG A 446 27.60 3.39 -1.10
N ALA A 447 27.59 3.85 0.14
CA ALA A 447 27.30 5.24 0.40
C ALA A 447 28.09 6.05 -0.63
N TYR A 448 27.45 6.54 -1.71
CA TYR A 448 28.08 7.52 -2.57
C TYR A 448 28.57 8.54 -1.58
N GLY A 449 29.90 8.71 -1.52
CA GLY A 449 30.53 9.65 -0.62
C GLY A 449 29.70 10.90 -0.75
N MET A 450 29.12 11.38 0.36
CA MET A 450 28.28 12.57 0.35
C MET A 450 28.97 13.52 -0.60
N GLY A 451 28.35 13.82 -1.73
CA GLY A 451 28.91 14.78 -2.66
C GLY A 451 28.83 16.11 -1.95
N ASP A 452 29.77 16.31 -1.02
CA ASP A 452 30.13 17.36 -0.05
C ASP A 452 29.10 18.44 0.30
N GLY A 453 27.82 18.24 0.01
CA GLY A 453 26.80 19.27 -0.03
C GLY A 453 27.11 20.43 -0.99
N ARG A 454 28.23 20.42 -1.75
CA ARG A 454 28.62 21.58 -2.55
C ARG A 454 27.91 21.66 -3.89
N GLY A 455 26.94 20.79 -4.18
CA GLY A 455 26.08 20.90 -5.36
C GLY A 455 25.37 22.26 -5.51
N ARG A 456 25.22 23.08 -4.46
CA ARG A 456 24.76 24.48 -4.58
C ARG A 456 25.89 25.51 -4.72
N GLN A 457 27.11 25.21 -4.27
CA GLN A 457 28.27 26.10 -4.34
C GLN A 457 29.20 25.82 -5.52
N GLN A 458 29.07 24.66 -6.16
CA GLN A 458 29.81 24.20 -7.34
C GLN A 458 28.91 23.94 -8.55
N GLN A 459 27.61 24.26 -8.47
CA GLN A 459 26.89 24.59 -9.69
C GLN A 459 27.57 25.83 -10.26
N LEU A 460 28.42 25.62 -11.28
CA LEU A 460 28.85 26.70 -12.15
C LEU A 460 27.58 27.47 -12.54
N PRO A 461 27.60 28.81 -12.49
CA PRO A 461 26.46 29.59 -12.96
C PRO A 461 26.07 29.06 -14.33
N ILE A 462 24.82 28.63 -14.46
CA ILE A 462 24.26 28.22 -15.74
C ILE A 462 24.40 29.46 -16.65
N PRO A 463 25.12 29.37 -17.77
CA PRO A 463 25.33 30.51 -18.66
C PRO A 463 24.02 31.03 -19.25
#